data_AF-A0A136IID6-F1
#
_entry.id   AF-A0A136IID6-F1
#
_cell.length_a   1.000
_cell.length_b   1.000
_cell.length_c   1.000
_cell.angle_alpha   90.00
_cell.angle_beta   90.00
_cell.angle_gamma   90.00
#
_symmetry.space_group_name_H-M   'P 1'
#
loop_
_entity.id
_entity.type
_entity.pdbx_description
1 polymer ?
#
loop_
_entity_poly.entity_id
_entity_poly.type
_entity_poly.pdbx_seq_one_letter_code
_entity_poly.pdbx_strand_id
1 'polypeptide(L)'
;MADAAAFTAAVAADTNPTPRILRVASDVLSWRELAAAATRADSSSPSAKPFSLSWMGSVWFLELAIPLVRRAMGGEDQQMPAWQGMQYMANMASGLGKLEPLDNDRYPELQWTKAEDFLRKQYKSEAAK
;
A
#
# COMPACT_ATOMS: atom_id res chain seq x y z
N MET A 1 -9.79 4.53 1.94
CA MET A 1 -9.98 5.52 0.85
C MET A 1 -10.52 6.87 1.32
N ALA A 2 -11.07 6.99 2.53
CA ALA A 2 -11.57 8.26 3.05
C ALA A 2 -10.49 9.37 3.06
N ASP A 3 -9.26 9.05 3.51
CA ASP A 3 -8.21 10.05 3.69
C ASP A 3 -7.73 10.66 2.37
N ALA A 4 -7.58 9.83 1.32
CA ALA A 4 -7.23 10.31 -0.02
C ALA A 4 -8.32 11.25 -0.59
N ALA A 5 -9.60 10.94 -0.34
CA ALA A 5 -10.70 11.79 -0.76
C ALA A 5 -10.73 13.10 0.05
N ALA A 6 -10.50 13.05 1.36
CA ALA A 6 -10.44 14.22 2.22
C ALA A 6 -9.30 15.16 1.83
N PHE A 7 -8.10 14.61 1.60
CA PHE A 7 -6.96 15.40 1.11
C PHE A 7 -7.25 16.03 -0.26
N THR A 8 -7.82 15.25 -1.19
CA THR A 8 -8.21 15.77 -2.52
C THR A 8 -9.21 16.92 -2.40
N ALA A 9 -10.19 16.80 -1.50
CA ALA A 9 -11.17 17.85 -1.24
C ALA A 9 -10.53 19.11 -0.63
N ALA A 10 -9.61 18.94 0.33
CA ALA A 10 -8.85 20.05 0.92
C ALA A 10 -8.03 20.80 -0.13
N VAL A 11 -7.33 20.07 -1.01
CA VAL A 11 -6.59 20.67 -2.15
C VAL A 11 -7.52 21.44 -3.09
N ALA A 12 -8.69 20.90 -3.41
CA ALA A 12 -9.64 21.55 -4.29
C ALA A 12 -10.26 22.83 -3.68
N ALA A 13 -10.37 22.88 -2.35
CA ALA A 13 -10.91 24.03 -1.62
C ALA A 13 -9.84 25.06 -1.19
N ASP A 14 -8.55 24.73 -1.31
CA ASP A 14 -7.44 25.61 -0.93
C ASP A 14 -7.41 26.85 -1.84
N THR A 15 -7.60 28.02 -1.25
CA THR A 15 -7.54 29.30 -1.97
C THR A 15 -6.09 29.74 -2.25
N ASN A 16 -5.11 29.09 -1.63
CA ASN A 16 -3.70 29.39 -1.84
C ASN A 16 -3.16 28.67 -3.10
N PRO A 17 -2.08 29.17 -3.70
CA PRO A 17 -1.40 28.46 -4.77
C PRO A 17 -0.99 27.03 -4.37
N THR A 18 -1.42 26.06 -5.16
CA THR A 18 -1.10 24.63 -4.99
C THR A 18 -0.18 24.15 -6.11
N PRO A 19 0.84 23.31 -5.81
CA PRO A 19 1.62 22.63 -6.84
C PRO A 19 0.76 21.75 -7.74
N ARG A 20 1.15 21.60 -9.00
CA ARG A 20 0.47 20.71 -9.96
C ARG A 20 0.50 19.23 -9.55
N ILE A 21 1.51 18.83 -8.79
CA ILE A 21 1.72 17.45 -8.33
C ILE A 21 1.89 17.49 -6.83
N LEU A 22 1.00 16.79 -6.12
CA LEU A 22 1.07 16.54 -4.69
C LEU A 22 1.28 15.04 -4.46
N ARG A 23 2.17 14.71 -3.53
CA ARG A 23 2.61 13.36 -3.22
C ARG A 23 2.16 13.02 -1.81
N VAL A 24 1.20 12.12 -1.68
CA VAL A 24 0.68 11.71 -0.37
C VAL A 24 0.75 10.21 -0.19
N ALA A 25 1.03 9.78 1.03
CA ALA A 25 0.98 8.39 1.44
C ALA A 25 0.52 8.33 2.89
N SER A 26 -0.62 7.71 3.19
CA SER A 26 -1.20 7.73 4.55
C SER A 26 -0.20 7.27 5.63
N ASP A 27 0.49 6.17 5.37
CA ASP A 27 1.48 5.59 6.26
C ASP A 27 2.63 5.05 5.41
N VAL A 28 3.86 5.11 5.94
CA VAL A 28 5.07 4.67 5.23
C VAL A 28 5.78 3.64 6.09
N LEU A 29 5.69 2.38 5.65
CA LEU A 29 6.22 1.24 6.40
C LEU A 29 7.12 0.40 5.50
N SER A 30 8.19 -0.13 6.08
CA SER A 30 8.90 -1.28 5.53
C SER A 30 8.05 -2.54 5.64
N TRP A 31 8.41 -3.58 4.88
CA TRP A 31 7.75 -4.90 4.97
C TRP A 31 7.81 -5.48 6.39
N ARG A 32 8.89 -5.24 7.13
CA ARG A 32 9.05 -5.67 8.54
C ARG A 32 8.08 -4.95 9.45
N GLU A 33 7.94 -3.63 9.28
CA GLU A 33 7.01 -2.83 10.06
C GLU A 33 5.56 -3.16 9.73
N LEU A 34 5.25 -3.44 8.46
CA LEU A 34 3.92 -3.88 8.05
C LEU A 34 3.55 -5.24 8.68
N ALA A 35 4.46 -6.22 8.66
CA ALA A 35 4.23 -7.52 9.33
C ALA A 35 4.04 -7.36 10.85
N ALA A 36 4.81 -6.48 11.48
CA ALA A 36 4.65 -6.16 12.89
C ALA A 36 3.31 -5.46 13.18
N ALA A 37 2.91 -4.49 12.34
CA ALA A 37 1.62 -3.81 12.43
C ALA A 37 0.44 -4.79 12.26
N ALA A 38 0.51 -5.69 11.29
CA ALA A 38 -0.50 -6.73 11.08
C ALA A 38 -0.61 -7.66 12.30
N THR A 39 0.52 -8.08 12.88
CA THR A 39 0.54 -8.91 14.09
C THR A 39 -0.08 -8.18 15.29
N ARG A 40 0.23 -6.89 15.48
CA ARG A 40 -0.38 -6.08 16.56
C ARG A 40 -1.86 -5.79 16.32
N ALA A 41 -2.27 -5.67 15.06
CA ALA A 41 -3.66 -5.45 14.68
C ALA A 41 -4.53 -6.69 14.97
N ASP A 42 -4.00 -7.89 14.72
CA ASP A 42 -4.70 -9.17 14.90
C ASP A 42 -4.63 -9.71 16.34
N SER A 43 -3.80 -9.12 17.22
CA SER A 43 -3.54 -9.66 18.58
C SER A 43 -4.76 -9.85 19.48
N SER A 44 -5.90 -9.20 19.18
CA SER A 44 -7.16 -9.37 19.90
C SER A 44 -8.03 -10.51 19.36
N SER A 45 -7.64 -11.15 18.26
CA SER A 45 -8.38 -12.26 17.64
C SER A 45 -8.13 -13.57 18.39
N PRO A 46 -9.16 -14.39 18.63
CA PRO A 46 -8.99 -15.73 19.21
C PRO A 46 -8.09 -16.66 18.37
N SER A 47 -7.93 -16.36 17.07
CA SER A 47 -7.11 -17.13 16.13
C SER A 47 -5.82 -16.42 15.71
N ALA A 48 -5.40 -15.40 16.47
CA ALA A 48 -4.24 -14.58 16.14
C ALA A 48 -2.98 -15.43 15.95
N LYS A 49 -2.32 -15.27 14.80
CA LYS A 49 -0.99 -15.85 14.54
C LYS A 49 -0.03 -14.74 14.15
N PRO A 50 1.22 -14.76 14.64
CA PRO A 50 2.19 -13.76 14.23
C PRO A 50 2.45 -13.85 12.74
N PHE A 51 2.41 -12.71 12.05
CA PHE A 51 2.79 -12.61 10.65
C PHE A 51 4.31 -12.68 10.55
N SER A 52 4.80 -13.54 9.64
CA SER A 52 6.22 -13.66 9.32
C SER A 52 6.46 -13.28 7.85
N LEU A 53 7.68 -12.84 7.57
CA LEU A 53 8.11 -12.56 6.21
C LEU A 53 8.65 -13.84 5.57
N SER A 54 8.26 -14.05 4.32
CA SER A 54 8.87 -15.07 3.45
C SER A 54 9.70 -14.39 2.36
N TRP A 55 10.87 -14.93 2.06
CA TRP A 55 11.70 -14.44 0.97
C TRP A 55 11.18 -14.98 -0.36
N MET A 56 10.81 -14.08 -1.27
CA MET A 56 10.20 -14.42 -2.58
C MET A 56 11.14 -14.15 -3.77
N GLY A 57 12.44 -14.04 -3.54
CA GLY A 57 13.41 -13.68 -4.58
C GLY A 57 13.88 -12.24 -4.52
N SER A 58 14.81 -11.89 -5.41
CA SER A 58 15.26 -10.51 -5.60
C SER A 58 14.34 -9.75 -6.57
N VAL A 59 14.35 -8.41 -6.51
CA VAL A 59 13.63 -7.55 -7.45
C VAL A 59 14.06 -7.84 -8.88
N TRP A 60 15.36 -7.94 -9.13
CA TRP A 60 15.91 -8.29 -10.45
C TRP A 60 15.39 -9.62 -11.00
N PHE A 61 15.27 -10.64 -10.14
CA PHE A 61 14.70 -11.92 -10.54
C PHE A 61 13.24 -11.78 -10.98
N LEU A 62 12.44 -11.02 -10.22
CA LEU A 62 11.05 -10.72 -10.58
C LEU A 62 10.96 -9.96 -11.91
N GLU A 63 11.79 -8.95 -12.12
CA GLU A 63 11.84 -8.15 -13.35
C GLU A 63 12.15 -8.99 -14.60
N LEU A 64 13.03 -9.99 -14.48
CA LEU A 64 13.31 -10.92 -15.58
C LEU A 64 12.19 -11.94 -15.80
N ALA A 65 11.50 -12.36 -14.73
CA ALA A 65 10.43 -13.33 -14.82
C ALA A 65 9.15 -12.75 -15.44
N ILE A 66 8.82 -11.49 -15.15
CA ILE A 66 7.60 -10.81 -15.62
C ILE A 66 7.37 -10.93 -17.14
N PRO A 67 8.31 -10.57 -18.04
CA PRO A 67 8.08 -10.67 -19.48
C PRO A 67 7.89 -12.12 -19.96
N LEU A 68 8.54 -13.09 -19.29
CA LEU A 68 8.37 -14.51 -19.60
C LEU A 68 6.97 -14.98 -19.21
N VAL A 69 6.52 -14.65 -18.00
CA VAL A 69 5.17 -14.98 -17.52
C VAL A 69 4.12 -14.28 -18.36
N ARG A 70 4.30 -13.01 -18.72
CA ARG A 70 3.40 -12.29 -19.62
C ARG A 70 3.27 -12.98 -20.97
N ARG A 71 4.38 -13.38 -21.59
CA ARG A 71 4.35 -14.06 -22.89
C ARG A 71 3.74 -15.45 -22.82
N ALA A 72 3.91 -16.16 -21.70
CA ALA A 72 3.37 -17.50 -21.50
C ALA A 72 1.88 -17.51 -21.09
N MET A 73 1.46 -16.58 -20.24
CA MET A 73 0.10 -16.55 -19.66
C MET A 73 -0.85 -15.57 -20.36
N GLY A 74 -0.35 -14.59 -21.11
CA GLY A 74 -1.19 -13.55 -21.75
C GLY A 74 -2.01 -12.76 -20.72
N GLY A 75 -3.28 -12.53 -21.04
CA GLY A 75 -4.25 -11.88 -20.15
C GLY A 75 -4.30 -10.36 -20.29
N GLU A 76 -3.92 -9.82 -21.45
CA GLU A 76 -4.02 -8.39 -21.77
C GLU A 76 -5.45 -7.83 -21.70
N ASP A 77 -6.45 -8.70 -21.75
CA ASP A 77 -7.88 -8.40 -21.62
C ASP A 77 -8.39 -8.46 -20.17
N GLN A 78 -7.57 -8.94 -19.23
CA GLN A 78 -7.93 -9.05 -17.82
C GLN A 78 -7.66 -7.73 -17.08
N GLN A 79 -8.45 -7.46 -16.05
CA GLN A 79 -8.26 -6.26 -15.23
C GLN A 79 -6.91 -6.26 -14.49
N MET A 80 -6.42 -7.44 -14.08
CA MET A 80 -5.14 -7.61 -13.42
C MET A 80 -4.58 -9.03 -13.65
N PRO A 81 -3.93 -9.31 -14.79
CA PRO A 81 -3.25 -10.58 -15.02
C PRO A 81 -2.10 -10.81 -14.04
N ALA A 82 -1.71 -12.08 -13.84
CA ALA A 82 -0.70 -12.49 -12.86
C ALA A 82 0.64 -11.75 -13.01
N TRP A 83 1.12 -11.55 -14.24
CA TRP A 83 2.37 -10.83 -14.51
C TRP A 83 2.29 -9.35 -14.10
N GLN A 84 1.10 -8.74 -14.11
CA GLN A 84 0.91 -7.37 -13.63
C GLN A 84 0.97 -7.31 -12.10
N GLY A 85 0.45 -8.33 -11.40
CA GLY A 85 0.63 -8.46 -9.95
C GLY A 85 2.11 -8.60 -9.57
N MET A 86 2.88 -9.39 -10.33
CA MET A 86 4.34 -9.49 -10.16
C MET A 86 5.03 -8.13 -10.38
N GLN A 87 4.66 -7.40 -11.43
CA GLN A 87 5.19 -6.05 -11.70
C GLN A 87 4.88 -5.08 -10.55
N TYR A 88 3.67 -5.15 -10.00
CA TYR A 88 3.30 -4.34 -8.84
C TYR A 88 4.23 -4.63 -7.64
N MET A 89 4.50 -5.90 -7.35
CA MET A 89 5.42 -6.28 -6.27
C MET A 89 6.86 -5.84 -6.53
N ALA A 90 7.36 -5.99 -7.77
CA ALA A 90 8.68 -5.51 -8.16
C ALA A 90 8.80 -3.99 -7.96
N ASN A 91 7.81 -3.21 -8.42
CA ASN A 91 7.80 -1.76 -8.26
C ASN A 91 7.78 -1.34 -6.78
N MET A 92 6.92 -1.98 -5.97
CA MET A 92 6.84 -1.72 -4.52
C MET A 92 8.14 -2.07 -3.79
N ALA A 93 8.81 -3.18 -4.16
CA ALA A 93 10.02 -3.64 -3.50
C ALA A 93 11.31 -2.95 -4.00
N SER A 94 11.31 -2.44 -5.24
CA SER A 94 12.46 -1.72 -5.83
C SER A 94 12.77 -0.39 -5.15
N GLY A 95 11.77 0.22 -4.51
CA GLY A 95 11.86 1.57 -3.96
C GLY A 95 11.79 2.69 -5.01
N LEU A 96 11.71 2.38 -6.31
CA LEU A 96 11.59 3.39 -7.38
C LEU A 96 10.31 4.24 -7.24
N GLY A 97 9.26 3.68 -6.65
CA GLY A 97 8.01 4.37 -6.36
C GLY A 97 8.00 5.15 -5.05
N LYS A 98 9.11 5.21 -4.30
CA LYS A 98 9.16 5.94 -3.04
C LYS A 98 9.09 7.43 -3.31
N LEU A 99 8.05 8.06 -2.79
CA LEU A 99 7.81 9.49 -2.95
C LEU A 99 8.57 10.26 -1.88
N GLU A 100 9.40 11.22 -2.29
CA GLU A 100 10.13 12.12 -1.40
C GLU A 100 10.25 13.51 -2.08
N PRO A 101 9.84 14.61 -1.42
CA PRO A 101 9.15 14.66 -0.13
C PRO A 101 7.67 14.23 -0.23
N LEU A 102 7.08 13.93 0.93
CA LEU A 102 5.63 13.76 1.08
C LEU A 102 4.97 15.07 1.52
N ASP A 103 3.82 15.36 0.94
CA ASP A 103 2.97 16.52 1.23
C ASP A 103 1.90 16.21 2.29
N ASN A 104 2.11 15.16 3.08
CA ASN A 104 1.17 14.69 4.11
C ASN A 104 0.80 15.78 5.13
N ASP A 105 1.75 16.64 5.47
CA ASP A 105 1.61 17.68 6.50
C ASP A 105 1.05 19.00 5.95
N ARG A 106 0.67 19.04 4.66
CA ARG A 106 0.12 20.26 4.03
C ARG A 106 -1.15 20.75 4.70
N TYR A 107 -1.98 19.84 5.22
CA TYR A 107 -3.24 20.12 5.92
C TYR A 107 -3.22 19.46 7.30
N PRO A 108 -2.71 20.14 8.35
CA PRO A 108 -2.50 19.56 9.68
C PRO A 108 -3.78 19.06 10.36
N GLU A 109 -4.94 19.56 9.94
CA GLU A 109 -6.25 19.12 10.40
C GLU A 109 -6.63 17.71 9.90
N LEU A 110 -6.02 17.24 8.81
CA LEU A 110 -6.23 15.90 8.29
C LEU A 110 -5.40 14.89 9.07
N GLN A 111 -6.08 13.89 9.64
CA GLN A 111 -5.45 12.81 10.37
C GLN A 111 -5.39 11.56 9.49
N TRP A 112 -4.17 11.20 9.08
CA TRP A 112 -3.95 10.00 8.25
C TRP A 112 -4.21 8.71 9.05
N THR A 113 -4.94 7.79 8.44
CA THR A 113 -5.18 6.47 9.02
C THR A 113 -3.89 5.65 8.93
N LYS A 114 -3.40 5.17 10.07
CA LYS A 114 -2.25 4.26 10.11
C LYS A 114 -2.65 2.87 9.60
N ALA A 115 -1.69 2.16 9.01
CA ALA A 115 -1.93 0.81 8.49
C ALA A 115 -2.43 -0.14 9.58
N GLU A 116 -1.88 -0.04 10.80
CA GLU A 116 -2.31 -0.84 11.95
C GLU A 116 -3.78 -0.61 12.31
N ASP A 117 -4.22 0.64 12.37
CA ASP A 117 -5.60 0.99 12.72
C ASP A 117 -6.58 0.52 11.65
N PHE A 118 -6.18 0.62 10.38
CA PHE A 118 -6.95 0.09 9.27
C PHE A 118 -7.10 -1.43 9.37
N LEU A 119 -5.99 -2.17 9.53
CA LEU A 119 -6.00 -3.63 9.64
C LEU A 119 -6.82 -4.11 10.85
N ARG A 120 -6.70 -3.43 11.99
CA ARG A 120 -7.45 -3.74 13.21
C ARG A 120 -8.96 -3.62 12.97
N LYS A 121 -9.40 -2.62 12.21
CA LYS A 121 -10.81 -2.47 11.81
C LYS A 121 -11.25 -3.62 10.89
N GLN A 122 -10.41 -4.02 9.93
CA GLN A 122 -10.73 -5.12 9.01
C GLN A 122 -10.89 -6.45 9.74
N TYR A 123 -9.93 -6.85 10.57
CA TYR A 123 -10.00 -8.13 11.31
C TYR A 123 -11.23 -8.20 12.24
N LYS A 124 -11.59 -7.09 12.89
CA LYS A 124 -12.82 -7.01 13.69
C LYS A 124 -14.08 -7.20 12.84
N SER A 125 -14.11 -6.62 11.64
CA SER A 125 -15.25 -6.74 10.73
C SER A 125 -15.42 -8.16 10.17
N GLU A 126 -14.32 -8.86 9.94
CA GLU A 126 -14.32 -10.26 9.48
C GLU A 126 -14.77 -11.20 10.60
N ALA A 127 -14.31 -11.00 11.84
CA ALA A 127 -14.74 -11.79 12.99
C ALA A 127 -16.23 -11.61 13.35
N ALA A 128 -16.87 -10.55 12.86
CA ALA A 128 -18.29 -10.27 13.09
C ALA A 128 -19.23 -10.84 12.01
N LYS A 129 -18.68 -11.44 10.95
CA LYS A 129 -19.44 -12.16 9.90
C LYS A 129 -19.54 -13.64 10.24
#